data_AF-A0A1C6STS6-F1
#
_entry.id   AF-A0A1C6STS6-F1
#
_cell.length_a   1.000
_cell.length_b   1.000
_cell.length_c   1.000
_cell.angle_alpha   90.00
_cell.angle_beta   90.00
_cell.angle_gamma   90.00
#
_symmetry.space_group_name_H-M   'P 1'
#
loop_
_entity.id
_entity.type
_entity.pdbx_description
1 polymer ?
#
loop_
_entity_poly.entity_id
_entity_poly.type
_entity_poly.pdbx_seq_one_letter_code
_entity_poly.pdbx_strand_id
1 'polypeptide(L)'
;MTTATDHVARLDPLIRIMAAERVAPSLRADAEQEARIAVWQAAQAHADDPRPLGPLLTVVARRAVRAVAVGRPMTGEQGRRGVTRDPLRVGGWAEVDADRDGDPQADHADAVALRVEVARVLATLAPWERAFVVRWLLDDRPMVEVAAELGMSPGGLANAWSRRLRPMLAAALADLANSDLR
;
A
#
# COMPACT_ATOMS: atom_id res chain seq x y z
N MET A 1 -28.10 -12.02 9.41
CA MET A 1 -26.72 -12.20 8.91
C MET A 1 -26.32 -10.92 8.20
N THR A 2 -25.14 -10.38 8.46
CA THR A 2 -24.63 -9.20 7.72
C THR A 2 -24.22 -9.67 6.33
N THR A 3 -24.74 -9.07 5.28
CA THR A 3 -24.41 -9.43 3.90
C THR A 3 -23.14 -8.71 3.44
N ALA A 4 -22.51 -9.17 2.35
CA ALA A 4 -21.39 -8.47 1.73
C ALA A 4 -21.76 -7.03 1.33
N THR A 5 -23.00 -6.81 0.87
CA THR A 5 -23.53 -5.47 0.56
C THR A 5 -23.60 -4.58 1.79
N ASP A 6 -24.01 -5.11 2.94
CA ASP A 6 -24.05 -4.34 4.20
C ASP A 6 -22.64 -3.92 4.64
N HIS A 7 -21.64 -4.77 4.41
CA HIS A 7 -20.24 -4.47 4.69
C HIS A 7 -19.69 -3.35 3.80
N VAL A 8 -20.03 -3.37 2.50
CA VAL A 8 -19.67 -2.29 1.57
C VAL A 8 -20.33 -0.97 1.99
N ALA A 9 -21.65 -0.98 2.24
CA ALA A 9 -22.38 0.20 2.65
C ALA A 9 -21.83 0.82 3.95
N ARG A 10 -21.44 -0.02 4.92
CA ARG A 10 -20.83 0.42 6.17
C ARG A 10 -19.47 1.08 5.99
N LEU A 11 -18.66 0.60 5.04
CA LEU A 11 -17.31 1.12 4.80
C LEU A 11 -17.27 2.24 3.75
N ASP A 12 -18.36 2.50 3.03
CA ASP A 12 -18.41 3.49 1.95
C ASP A 12 -17.94 4.90 2.37
N PRO A 13 -18.35 5.46 3.54
CA PRO A 13 -17.84 6.76 3.97
C PRO A 13 -16.32 6.76 4.18
N LEU A 14 -15.77 5.68 4.75
CA LEU A 14 -14.34 5.54 4.97
C LEU A 14 -13.58 5.38 3.65
N ILE A 15 -14.13 4.63 2.70
CA ILE A 15 -13.56 4.45 1.35
C ILE A 15 -13.41 5.80 0.64
N ARG A 16 -14.47 6.64 0.68
CA ARG A 16 -14.45 7.98 0.08
C ARG A 16 -13.38 8.88 0.72
N ILE A 17 -13.30 8.88 2.06
CA ILE A 17 -12.26 9.62 2.78
C ILE A 17 -10.86 9.14 2.36
N MET A 18 -10.64 7.83 2.36
CA MET A 18 -9.34 7.26 1.98
C MET A 18 -8.94 7.60 0.54
N ALA A 19 -9.89 7.54 -0.40
CA ALA A 19 -9.65 7.89 -1.80
C ALA A 19 -9.36 9.39 -1.96
N ALA A 20 -10.12 10.25 -1.29
CA ALA A 20 -9.90 11.69 -1.33
C ALA A 20 -8.52 12.10 -0.81
N GLU A 21 -8.06 11.47 0.28
CA GLU A 21 -6.77 11.76 0.93
C GLU A 21 -5.55 11.23 0.17
N ARG A 22 -5.69 10.16 -0.62
CA ARG A 22 -4.53 9.38 -1.12
C ARG A 22 -4.44 9.28 -2.63
N VAL A 23 -5.44 9.74 -3.35
CA VAL A 23 -5.56 9.54 -4.80
C VAL A 23 -5.87 10.87 -5.48
N ALA A 24 -5.19 11.12 -6.59
CA ALA A 24 -5.41 12.28 -7.43
C ALA A 24 -6.90 12.38 -7.84
N PRO A 25 -7.49 13.60 -7.94
CA PRO A 25 -8.92 13.77 -8.20
C PRO A 25 -9.47 12.96 -9.38
N SER A 26 -8.69 12.84 -10.45
CA SER A 26 -9.05 12.08 -11.67
C SER A 26 -9.18 10.57 -11.45
N LEU A 27 -8.54 10.01 -10.42
CA LEU A 27 -8.51 8.57 -10.13
C LEU A 27 -9.35 8.19 -8.90
N ARG A 28 -10.00 9.15 -8.23
CA ARG A 28 -10.75 8.90 -6.99
C ARG A 28 -11.93 7.96 -7.20
N ALA A 29 -12.70 8.16 -8.27
CA ALA A 29 -13.85 7.32 -8.58
C ALA A 29 -13.42 5.85 -8.79
N ASP A 30 -12.31 5.64 -9.49
CA ASP A 30 -11.73 4.32 -9.71
C ASP A 30 -11.25 3.70 -8.39
N ALA A 31 -10.53 4.46 -7.56
CA ALA A 31 -10.07 4.00 -6.25
C ALA A 31 -11.22 3.61 -5.32
N GLU A 32 -12.32 4.37 -5.32
CA GLU A 32 -13.51 4.02 -4.56
C GLU A 32 -14.17 2.75 -5.10
N GLN A 33 -14.30 2.61 -6.42
CA GLN A 33 -14.88 1.44 -7.05
C GLN A 33 -14.06 0.18 -6.75
N GLU A 34 -12.74 0.24 -6.92
CA GLU A 34 -11.82 -0.86 -6.62
C GLU A 34 -11.91 -1.28 -5.15
N ALA A 35 -11.98 -0.31 -4.24
CA ALA A 35 -12.12 -0.59 -2.81
C ALA A 35 -13.45 -1.25 -2.46
N ARG A 36 -14.56 -0.82 -3.08
CA ARG A 36 -15.88 -1.46 -2.90
C ARG A 36 -15.86 -2.90 -3.42
N ILE A 37 -15.29 -3.14 -4.60
CA ILE A 37 -15.16 -4.48 -5.19
C ILE A 37 -14.33 -5.38 -4.26
N ALA A 38 -13.18 -4.90 -3.78
CA ALA A 38 -12.30 -5.67 -2.91
C ALA A 38 -12.97 -6.01 -1.57
N VAL A 39 -13.69 -5.06 -0.96
CA VAL A 39 -14.48 -5.30 0.26
C VAL A 39 -15.57 -6.33 0.03
N TRP A 40 -16.31 -6.22 -1.08
CA TRP A 40 -17.37 -7.17 -1.42
C TRP A 40 -16.81 -8.59 -1.60
N GLN A 41 -15.71 -8.73 -2.35
CA GLN A 41 -15.04 -10.02 -2.58
C GLN A 41 -14.54 -10.64 -1.27
N ALA A 42 -13.90 -9.85 -0.40
CA ALA A 42 -13.41 -10.33 0.89
C ALA A 42 -14.56 -10.72 1.83
N ALA A 43 -15.66 -9.97 1.83
CA ALA A 43 -16.83 -10.31 2.64
C ALA A 43 -17.50 -11.61 2.16
N GLN A 44 -17.57 -11.84 0.84
CA GLN A 44 -18.07 -13.10 0.27
C GLN A 44 -17.16 -14.29 0.61
N ALA A 45 -15.83 -14.13 0.46
CA ALA A 45 -14.86 -15.19 0.71
C ALA A 45 -14.81 -15.62 2.18
N HIS A 46 -15.19 -14.74 3.10
CA HIS A 46 -15.19 -14.98 4.54
C HIS A 46 -16.59 -14.98 5.16
N ALA A 47 -17.64 -15.22 4.36
CA ALA A 47 -19.04 -15.16 4.82
C ALA A 47 -19.33 -16.13 5.98
N ASP A 48 -18.68 -17.29 5.98
CA ASP A 48 -18.85 -18.34 6.99
C ASP A 48 -17.83 -18.23 8.15
N ASP A 49 -16.96 -17.21 8.15
CA ASP A 49 -15.95 -17.05 9.21
C ASP A 49 -16.61 -16.51 10.49
N PRO A 50 -16.48 -17.20 11.64
CA PRO A 50 -17.08 -16.77 12.89
C PRO A 50 -16.42 -15.50 13.49
N ARG A 51 -15.28 -15.06 12.95
CA ARG A 51 -14.53 -13.90 13.45
C ARG A 51 -15.10 -12.58 12.92
N PRO A 52 -14.96 -11.46 13.66
CA PRO A 52 -15.40 -10.15 13.18
C PRO A 52 -14.58 -9.69 11.97
N LEU A 53 -15.24 -9.55 10.82
CA LEU A 53 -14.60 -9.19 9.54
C LEU A 53 -14.19 -7.71 9.44
N GLY A 54 -14.70 -6.83 10.31
CA GLY A 54 -14.48 -5.37 10.22
C GLY A 54 -13.01 -4.93 10.04
N PRO A 55 -12.08 -5.41 10.89
CA PRO A 55 -10.65 -5.10 10.74
C PRO A 55 -10.06 -5.56 9.40
N LEU A 56 -10.40 -6.78 8.94
CA LEU A 56 -9.93 -7.32 7.66
C LEU A 56 -10.44 -6.47 6.50
N LEU A 57 -11.74 -6.17 6.47
CA LEU A 57 -12.36 -5.41 5.39
C LEU A 57 -11.81 -3.97 5.30
N THR A 58 -11.49 -3.36 6.45
CA THR A 58 -10.82 -2.05 6.49
C THR A 58 -9.42 -2.10 5.87
N VAL A 59 -8.64 -3.16 6.15
CA VAL A 59 -7.31 -3.37 5.55
C VAL A 59 -7.42 -3.59 4.04
N VAL A 60 -8.40 -4.40 3.60
CA VAL A 60 -8.65 -4.67 2.18
C VAL A 60 -9.02 -3.39 1.42
N ALA A 61 -9.96 -2.60 1.95
CA ALA A 61 -10.35 -1.31 1.38
C ALA A 61 -9.15 -0.37 1.21
N ARG A 62 -8.31 -0.25 2.25
CA ARG A 62 -7.10 0.58 2.22
C ARG A 62 -6.11 0.10 1.15
N ARG A 63 -5.91 -1.21 1.02
CA ARG A 63 -4.98 -1.80 0.04
C ARG A 63 -5.44 -1.51 -1.38
N ALA A 64 -6.73 -1.63 -1.66
CA ALA A 64 -7.30 -1.32 -2.97
C ALA A 64 -7.15 0.16 -3.35
N VAL A 65 -7.46 1.10 -2.44
CA VAL A 65 -7.23 2.54 -2.68
C VAL A 65 -5.75 2.82 -2.97
N ARG A 66 -4.84 2.23 -2.17
CA ARG A 66 -3.40 2.39 -2.38
C ARG A 66 -2.94 1.83 -3.72
N ALA A 67 -3.53 0.72 -4.17
CA ALA A 67 -3.17 0.08 -5.43
C ALA A 67 -3.43 1.03 -6.62
N VAL A 68 -4.56 1.73 -6.63
CA VAL A 68 -4.85 2.78 -7.62
C VAL A 68 -3.90 3.97 -7.50
N ALA A 69 -3.62 4.43 -6.27
CA ALA A 69 -2.68 5.54 -6.02
C ALA A 69 -1.28 5.30 -6.62
N VAL A 70 -0.81 4.04 -6.61
CA VAL A 70 0.52 3.67 -7.13
C VAL A 70 0.50 3.19 -8.58
N GLY A 71 -0.62 3.34 -9.30
CA GLY A 71 -0.76 2.93 -10.70
C GLY A 71 -0.80 1.42 -10.91
N ARG A 72 -1.29 0.66 -9.93
CA ARG A 72 -1.53 -0.80 -10.02
C ARG A 72 -3.01 -1.12 -9.75
N PRO A 73 -3.95 -0.78 -10.65
CA PRO A 73 -5.35 -1.17 -10.46
C PRO A 73 -5.48 -2.71 -10.35
N MET A 74 -6.35 -3.18 -9.45
CA MET A 74 -6.46 -4.61 -9.08
C MET A 74 -7.29 -5.44 -10.08
N THR A 75 -7.84 -4.82 -11.13
CA THR A 75 -8.71 -5.43 -12.17
C THR A 75 -8.03 -6.44 -13.10
N GLY A 76 -6.84 -6.93 -12.76
CA GLY A 76 -6.14 -7.95 -13.55
C GLY A 76 -5.33 -7.41 -14.72
N GLU A 77 -5.28 -6.09 -14.92
CA GLU A 77 -4.20 -5.48 -15.69
C GLU A 77 -2.93 -5.55 -14.84
N GLN A 78 -2.08 -6.55 -15.11
CA GLN A 78 -0.68 -6.48 -14.69
C GLN A 78 -0.16 -5.12 -15.13
N GLY A 79 0.17 -4.25 -14.17
CA GLY A 79 0.73 -2.94 -14.47
C GLY A 79 1.83 -3.14 -15.52
N ARG A 80 1.60 -2.59 -16.72
CA ARG A 80 2.53 -2.72 -17.84
C ARG A 80 3.89 -2.22 -17.36
N ARG A 81 4.82 -3.14 -17.12
CA ARG A 81 6.25 -2.81 -17.27
C ARG A 81 6.40 -2.33 -18.71
N GLY A 82 6.63 -1.04 -18.88
CA GLY A 82 6.75 -0.40 -20.19
C GLY A 82 5.49 0.32 -20.64
N VAL A 83 5.18 1.45 -20.00
CA VAL A 83 4.91 2.63 -20.83
C VAL A 83 6.28 3.19 -21.15
N THR A 84 6.85 2.76 -22.27
CA THR A 84 7.91 3.52 -22.92
C THR A 84 7.26 4.82 -23.38
N ARG A 85 7.25 5.83 -22.51
CA ARG A 85 7.13 7.22 -22.95
C ARG A 85 8.36 7.43 -23.84
N ASP A 86 8.14 7.39 -25.14
CA ASP A 86 9.11 7.82 -26.13
C ASP A 86 9.47 9.28 -25.82
N PRO A 87 10.69 9.58 -25.32
CA PRO A 87 11.05 10.93 -24.91
C PRO A 87 11.18 11.90 -26.10
N LEU A 88 11.05 11.42 -27.34
CA LEU A 88 11.15 12.22 -28.56
C LEU A 88 9.80 12.50 -29.24
N ARG A 89 8.69 12.00 -28.68
CA ARG A 89 7.31 12.21 -29.20
C ARG A 89 6.43 13.10 -28.32
N VAL A 90 6.98 13.79 -27.33
CA VAL A 90 6.28 14.89 -26.64
C VAL A 90 6.25 16.09 -27.59
N GLY A 91 5.40 15.99 -28.60
CA GLY A 91 5.04 17.09 -29.47
C GLY A 91 3.94 17.91 -28.80
N GLY A 92 4.30 19.09 -28.32
CA GLY A 92 3.36 20.13 -27.91
C GLY A 92 3.69 20.71 -26.55
N TRP A 93 4.31 21.90 -26.55
CA TRP A 93 4.52 22.74 -25.37
C TRP A 93 3.22 23.18 -24.66
N ALA A 94 2.05 22.67 -25.09
CA ALA A 94 0.74 22.98 -24.55
C ALA A 94 0.26 21.97 -23.47
N GLU A 95 0.88 20.78 -23.36
CA GLU A 95 0.51 19.79 -22.32
C GLU A 95 1.31 19.95 -21.02
N VAL A 96 2.36 20.79 -21.00
CA VAL A 96 3.20 21.00 -19.81
C VAL A 96 2.52 21.90 -18.76
N ASP A 97 1.51 22.67 -19.14
CA ASP A 97 0.79 23.57 -18.23
C ASP A 97 -0.48 22.96 -17.60
N ALA A 98 -0.92 21.78 -18.03
CA ALA A 98 -2.14 21.14 -17.48
C ALA A 98 -1.90 20.31 -16.20
N ASP A 99 -0.64 19.98 -15.88
CA ASP A 99 -0.26 19.19 -14.69
C ASP A 99 0.19 20.08 -13.51
N ARG A 100 -0.01 21.40 -13.57
CA ARG A 100 0.59 22.35 -12.62
C ARG A 100 -0.35 22.94 -11.56
N ASP A 101 -1.50 22.33 -11.32
CA ASP A 101 -2.41 22.77 -10.25
C ASP A 101 -2.70 21.65 -9.25
N GLY A 102 -2.17 21.77 -8.02
CA GLY A 102 -3.01 21.48 -6.86
C GLY A 102 -2.42 20.84 -5.59
N ASP A 103 -1.18 20.35 -5.57
CA ASP A 103 -0.54 19.94 -4.31
C ASP A 103 0.90 20.45 -4.28
N PRO A 104 1.42 20.97 -3.15
CA PRO A 104 2.85 21.16 -3.03
C PRO A 104 3.44 19.78 -3.30
N GLN A 105 4.19 19.67 -4.39
CA GLN A 105 5.06 18.55 -4.66
C GLN A 105 5.86 18.36 -3.37
N ALA A 106 5.45 17.41 -2.51
CA ALA A 106 6.17 17.06 -1.29
C ALA A 106 7.62 16.97 -1.74
N ASP A 107 8.47 17.83 -1.17
CA ASP A 107 9.69 18.29 -1.81
C ASP A 107 10.39 17.05 -2.36
N HIS A 108 10.73 17.04 -3.65
CA HIS A 108 11.41 15.90 -4.23
C HIS A 108 12.67 15.56 -3.41
N ALA A 109 13.27 16.58 -2.76
CA ALA A 109 14.30 16.42 -1.75
C ALA A 109 13.85 15.61 -0.52
N ASP A 110 12.67 15.86 0.06
CA ASP A 110 12.12 15.13 1.21
C ASP A 110 11.84 13.66 0.86
N ALA A 111 11.27 13.41 -0.34
CA ALA A 111 11.04 12.04 -0.81
C ALA A 111 12.35 11.26 -1.00
N VAL A 112 13.40 11.93 -1.51
CA VAL A 112 14.74 11.34 -1.65
C VAL A 112 15.40 11.14 -0.28
N ALA A 113 15.29 12.10 0.63
CA ALA A 113 15.80 12.00 1.99
C ALA A 113 15.17 10.82 2.75
N LEU A 114 13.84 10.70 2.71
CA LEU A 114 13.10 9.57 3.27
C LEU A 114 13.58 8.24 2.70
N ARG A 115 13.82 8.17 1.38
CA ARG A 115 14.32 6.96 0.73
C ARG A 115 15.72 6.56 1.21
N VAL A 116 16.61 7.54 1.42
CA VAL A 116 17.96 7.31 1.96
C VAL A 116 17.88 6.80 3.40
N GLU A 117 17.04 7.39 4.23
CA GLU A 117 16.91 6.98 5.63
C GLU A 117 16.29 5.59 5.77
N VAL A 118 15.23 5.29 4.99
CA VAL A 118 14.69 3.93 4.92
C VAL A 118 15.75 2.92 4.46
N ALA A 119 16.55 3.26 3.45
CA ALA A 119 17.63 2.39 2.97
C ALA A 119 18.70 2.15 4.05
N ARG A 120 19.06 3.17 4.84
CA ARG A 120 19.98 3.04 5.98
C ARG A 120 19.44 2.11 7.06
N VAL A 121 18.16 2.28 7.43
CA VAL A 121 17.50 1.39 8.40
C VAL A 121 17.47 -0.06 7.91
N LEU A 122 17.16 -0.29 6.64
CA LEU A 122 17.18 -1.64 6.06
C LEU A 122 18.60 -2.24 5.98
N ALA A 123 19.64 -1.41 5.90
CA ALA A 123 21.03 -1.85 5.86
C ALA A 123 21.52 -2.39 7.21
N THR A 124 20.97 -1.94 8.33
CA THR A 124 21.34 -2.44 9.68
C THR A 124 20.74 -3.81 10.00
N LEU A 125 19.74 -4.23 9.22
CA LEU A 125 19.10 -5.54 9.37
C LEU A 125 20.04 -6.69 8.99
N ALA A 126 19.89 -7.83 9.68
CA ALA A 126 20.51 -9.06 9.23
C ALA A 126 19.98 -9.46 7.83
N PRO A 127 20.76 -10.20 7.03
CA PRO A 127 20.37 -10.53 5.65
C PRO A 127 18.98 -11.16 5.52
N TRP A 128 18.63 -12.08 6.43
CA TRP A 128 17.33 -12.75 6.44
C TRP A 128 16.17 -11.81 6.84
N GLU A 129 16.43 -10.84 7.71
CA GLU A 129 15.45 -9.87 8.18
C GLU A 129 15.11 -8.86 7.10
N ARG A 130 16.14 -8.38 6.40
CA ARG A 130 15.97 -7.54 5.22
C ARG A 130 15.20 -8.29 4.13
N ALA A 131 15.55 -9.55 3.87
CA ALA A 131 14.83 -10.37 2.90
C ALA A 131 13.36 -10.56 3.28
N PHE A 132 13.07 -10.81 4.56
CA PHE A 132 11.71 -10.90 5.08
C PHE A 132 10.94 -9.59 4.86
N VAL A 133 11.50 -8.45 5.28
CA VAL A 133 10.87 -7.12 5.15
C VAL A 133 10.59 -6.79 3.69
N VAL A 134 11.54 -7.00 2.80
CA VAL A 134 11.36 -6.74 1.36
C VAL A 134 10.26 -7.64 0.80
N ARG A 135 10.34 -8.95 0.99
CA ARG A 135 9.38 -9.89 0.38
C ARG A 135 7.97 -9.73 0.94
N TRP A 136 7.84 -9.56 2.25
CA TRP A 136 6.54 -9.49 2.91
C TRP A 136 5.88 -8.10 2.78
N LEU A 137 6.65 -7.00 2.91
CA LEU A 137 6.08 -5.64 2.90
C LEU A 137 6.16 -4.93 1.54
N LEU A 138 7.20 -5.19 0.74
CA LEU A 138 7.37 -4.53 -0.56
C LEU A 138 6.85 -5.40 -1.71
N ASP A 139 7.11 -6.71 -1.67
CA ASP A 139 6.61 -7.64 -2.69
C ASP A 139 5.23 -8.23 -2.35
N ASP A 140 4.69 -7.90 -1.17
CA ASP A 140 3.33 -8.27 -0.73
C ASP A 140 3.07 -9.80 -0.73
N ARG A 141 4.14 -10.57 -0.50
CA ARG A 141 4.12 -12.03 -0.41
C ARG A 141 3.44 -12.49 0.88
N PRO A 142 2.70 -13.61 0.89
CA PRO A 142 2.16 -14.16 2.13
C PRO A 142 3.26 -14.70 3.05
N MET A 143 3.13 -14.47 4.36
CA MET A 143 4.14 -14.80 5.36
C MET A 143 4.54 -16.28 5.38
N VAL A 144 3.61 -17.19 5.05
CA VAL A 144 3.86 -18.63 4.98
C VAL A 144 4.87 -18.98 3.88
N GLU A 145 4.74 -18.36 2.71
CA GLU A 145 5.67 -18.61 1.61
C GLU A 145 7.05 -17.99 1.89
N VAL A 146 7.09 -16.79 2.46
CA VAL A 146 8.35 -16.15 2.84
C VAL A 146 9.08 -16.96 3.92
N ALA A 147 8.35 -17.52 4.88
CA ALA A 147 8.90 -18.42 5.88
C ALA A 147 9.52 -19.68 5.25
N ALA A 148 8.82 -20.31 4.31
CA ALA A 148 9.34 -21.46 3.57
C ALA A 148 10.64 -21.14 2.81
N GLU A 149 10.70 -20.00 2.13
CA GLU A 149 11.89 -19.58 1.39
C GLU A 149 13.08 -19.23 2.28
N LEU A 150 12.83 -18.71 3.48
CA LEU A 150 13.86 -18.39 4.46
C LEU A 150 14.28 -19.62 5.30
N GLY A 151 13.65 -20.78 5.10
CA GLY A 151 13.89 -21.97 5.90
C GLY A 151 13.46 -21.82 7.37
N MET A 152 12.44 -20.99 7.62
CA MET A 152 11.94 -20.67 8.96
C MET A 152 10.50 -21.18 9.15
N SER A 153 10.09 -21.41 10.39
CA SER A 153 8.67 -21.69 10.66
C SER A 153 7.84 -20.40 10.57
N PRO A 154 6.60 -20.44 10.04
CA PRO A 154 5.73 -19.26 10.00
C PRO A 154 5.49 -18.64 11.38
N GLY A 155 5.35 -19.48 12.42
CA GLY A 155 5.20 -19.02 13.80
C GLY A 155 6.46 -18.36 14.36
N GLY A 156 7.65 -18.88 14.04
CA GLY A 156 8.92 -18.27 14.42
C GLY A 156 9.13 -16.91 13.76
N LEU A 157 8.79 -16.81 12.47
CA LEU A 157 8.86 -15.56 11.71
C LEU A 157 7.85 -14.52 12.19
N ALA A 158 6.61 -14.93 12.51
CA ALA A 158 5.60 -14.07 13.11
C ALA A 158 6.01 -13.57 14.51
N ASN A 159 6.65 -14.43 15.31
CA ASN A 159 7.18 -14.05 16.61
C ASN A 159 8.34 -13.04 16.47
N ALA A 160 9.29 -13.30 15.56
CA ALA A 160 10.37 -12.37 15.25
C ALA A 160 9.85 -11.01 14.74
N TRP A 161 8.80 -11.02 13.91
CA TRP A 161 8.11 -9.82 13.47
C TRP A 161 7.53 -9.04 14.65
N SER A 162 6.70 -9.69 15.46
CA SER A 162 5.97 -9.01 16.55
C SER A 162 6.86 -8.50 17.67
N ARG A 163 7.87 -9.28 18.08
CA ARG A 163 8.69 -8.98 19.27
C ARG A 163 9.95 -8.18 18.99
N ARG A 164 10.45 -8.18 17.76
CA ARG A 164 11.76 -7.59 17.44
C ARG A 164 11.69 -6.65 16.24
N LEU A 165 11.31 -7.16 15.07
CA LEU A 165 11.42 -6.39 13.83
C LEU A 165 10.45 -5.22 13.77
N ARG A 166 9.18 -5.42 14.13
CA ARG A 166 8.18 -4.36 14.11
C ARG A 166 8.49 -3.24 15.11
N PRO A 167 8.80 -3.49 16.39
CA PRO A 167 9.18 -2.43 17.33
C PRO A 167 10.42 -1.66 16.88
N MET A 168 11.45 -2.36 16.39
CA MET A 168 12.69 -1.74 15.94
C MET A 168 12.48 -0.87 14.69
N LEU A 169 11.75 -1.37 13.68
CA LEU A 169 11.39 -0.57 12.50
C LEU A 169 10.51 0.62 12.88
N ALA A 170 9.53 0.43 13.78
CA ALA A 170 8.69 1.52 14.25
C ALA A 170 9.50 2.59 14.98
N ALA A 171 10.46 2.22 15.83
CA ALA A 171 11.35 3.16 16.49
C ALA A 171 12.24 3.91 15.49
N ALA A 172 12.85 3.20 14.55
CA ALA A 172 13.73 3.79 13.54
C ALA A 172 12.99 4.72 12.56
N LEU A 173 11.70 4.46 12.30
CA LEU A 173 10.87 5.27 11.42
C LEU A 173 10.06 6.33 12.17
N ALA A 174 10.01 6.31 13.50
CA ALA A 174 9.29 7.31 14.30
C ALA A 174 9.94 8.69 14.16
N ASP A 175 11.27 8.74 14.10
CA ASP A 175 12.01 9.98 13.89
C ASP A 175 11.73 10.59 12.50
N LEU A 176 11.53 9.73 11.49
CA LEU A 176 11.12 10.16 10.15
C LEU A 176 9.69 10.73 10.14
N ALA A 177 8.74 10.07 10.82
CA ALA A 177 7.36 10.53 10.90
C ALA A 177 7.18 11.86 11.67
N ASN A 178 8.11 12.18 12.58
CA ASN A 178 8.10 13.43 13.36
C ASN A 178 8.91 14.56 12.69
N SER A 179 9.68 14.27 11.65
CA SER A 179 10.51 15.26 10.94
C SER A 179 9.69 16.15 10.00
N ASP A 180 8.50 15.70 9.57
CA ASP A 180 7.58 16.45 8.69
C ASP A 180 6.74 17.53 9.42
N LEU A 181 6.94 17.74 10.73
CA LEU A 181 6.18 18.69 11.56
C LEU A 181 7.01 19.90 12.05
N ARG A 182 8.20 20.14 11.49
CA ARG A 182 9.07 21.29 11.82
C ARG A 182 9.39 22.11 10.59
#